data_AF-A0A0A1TVE9-F1
#
_entry.id   AF-A0A0A1TVE9-F1
#
_cell.length_a   1.000
_cell.length_b   1.000
_cell.length_c   1.000
_cell.angle_alpha   90.00
_cell.angle_beta   90.00
_cell.angle_gamma   90.00
#
_symmetry.space_group_name_H-M   'P 1'
#
loop_
_entity.id
_entity.type
_entity.pdbx_description
1 polymer ?
#
loop_
_entity_poly.entity_id
_entity_poly.type
_entity_poly.pdbx_seq_one_letter_code
_entity_poly.pdbx_strand_id
1 'polypeptide(L)'
;MEPLGTPIGLGISMNIFNDTYLANGALTSLQRTAFTSGLTGLYFRTVAWRIWLGVYPKEITPEWVSVIKRTREKYQNLMNIYFDGDTPKVIEDPSPEFKDIHRRITNDVDRLFNMYDYFTDSEFRKKMWKMLFIYAYEHQSMNYQQGFHELLAIIYRAIDADLSEQVHIQWKSVSTFPEEYKGVVQCLIDRYYMEHDAYVLFEALMNELGDVYEVKKEVDKRKASNIQEKCDTLFNSLEKIDCMYYQLLVNQNVIPSVFGIRWIKMVFTREFHINDVVEVWDAIFAYGEHLKLIEGMFLAMLIYLRNDVFERDDENYTLKRLMKFPPVFSLRPIIEMAISISDKKDKVGELLHEKVQEVNPVKTNRMKRKEVKKCLVRHTEEVITGSPEQSHIQRDEKSKGRPTNEKKVLPKPEWMNFELL
;
A
#
# COMPACT_ATOMS: atom_id res chain seq x y z
N MET A 1 -18.28 -37.23 -9.92
CA MET A 1 -18.53 -36.22 -8.87
C MET A 1 -17.74 -36.66 -7.66
N GLU A 2 -16.58 -36.07 -7.42
CA GLU A 2 -15.87 -36.32 -6.16
C GLU A 2 -16.71 -35.76 -5.00
N PRO A 3 -16.77 -36.48 -3.87
CA PRO A 3 -17.48 -35.99 -2.71
C PRO A 3 -16.80 -34.71 -2.25
N LEU A 4 -17.59 -33.64 -2.07
CA LEU A 4 -17.18 -32.45 -1.33
C LEU A 4 -16.45 -32.94 -0.06
N GLY A 5 -15.18 -32.56 0.09
CA GLY A 5 -14.41 -32.93 1.27
C GLY A 5 -15.21 -32.59 2.51
N THR A 6 -15.27 -33.51 3.48
CA THR A 6 -15.92 -33.24 4.76
C THR A 6 -15.33 -31.95 5.33
N PRO A 7 -16.14 -30.89 5.56
CA PRO A 7 -15.62 -29.63 6.04
C PRO A 7 -14.97 -29.88 7.40
N ILE A 8 -13.65 -29.70 7.48
CA ILE A 8 -12.96 -29.66 8.76
C ILE A 8 -13.54 -28.44 9.49
N GLY A 9 -14.20 -28.71 10.62
CA GLY A 9 -15.13 -27.80 11.28
C GLY A 9 -14.55 -26.43 11.56
N LEU A 10 -15.02 -25.45 10.80
CA LEU A 10 -14.88 -24.03 11.07
C LEU A 10 -16.28 -23.45 11.09
N GLY A 11 -16.63 -22.81 12.20
CA GLY A 11 -17.95 -22.25 12.35
C GLY A 11 -17.99 -20.81 11.79
N ILE A 12 -19.17 -20.38 11.30
CA ILE A 12 -19.50 -19.04 10.77
C ILE A 12 -20.87 -18.52 11.23
N SER A 13 -21.01 -17.21 11.55
CA SER A 13 -22.30 -16.60 11.91
C SER A 13 -23.11 -16.35 10.65
N MET A 14 -24.02 -17.28 10.35
CA MET A 14 -24.86 -17.23 9.15
C MET A 14 -25.72 -15.96 9.06
N ASN A 15 -26.05 -15.34 10.20
CA ASN A 15 -26.77 -14.07 10.24
C ASN A 15 -25.94 -12.92 9.65
N ILE A 16 -24.64 -12.84 9.98
CA ILE A 16 -23.76 -11.81 9.43
C ILE A 16 -23.66 -11.96 7.92
N PHE A 17 -23.49 -13.20 7.43
CA PHE A 17 -23.44 -13.46 5.99
C PHE A 17 -24.76 -13.06 5.31
N ASN A 18 -25.90 -13.47 5.87
CA ASN A 18 -27.21 -13.11 5.37
C ASN A 18 -27.41 -11.60 5.29
N ASP A 19 -27.17 -10.89 6.39
CA ASP A 19 -27.45 -9.45 6.51
C ASP A 19 -26.50 -8.60 5.66
N THR A 20 -25.28 -9.09 5.45
CA THR A 20 -24.23 -8.35 4.72
C THR A 20 -24.25 -8.65 3.22
N TYR A 21 -24.39 -9.91 2.85
CA TYR A 21 -24.18 -10.38 1.47
C TYR A 21 -25.46 -10.81 0.75
N LEU A 22 -26.48 -11.33 1.46
CA LEU A 22 -27.73 -11.77 0.84
C LEU A 22 -28.81 -10.68 0.86
N ALA A 23 -28.88 -9.89 1.93
CA ALA A 23 -29.92 -8.87 2.11
C ALA A 23 -29.77 -7.65 1.17
N ASN A 24 -28.56 -7.42 0.63
CA ASN A 24 -28.28 -6.32 -0.29
C ASN A 24 -27.41 -6.80 -1.46
N GLY A 25 -28.06 -7.21 -2.55
CA GLY A 25 -27.36 -7.72 -3.75
C GLY A 25 -26.40 -6.71 -4.42
N ALA A 26 -26.55 -5.42 -4.15
CA ALA A 26 -25.62 -4.39 -4.63
C ALA A 26 -24.44 -4.12 -3.67
N LEU A 27 -24.42 -4.77 -2.50
CA LEU A 27 -23.42 -4.63 -1.44
C LEU A 27 -23.17 -3.17 -1.00
N THR A 28 -24.11 -2.26 -1.22
CA THR A 28 -23.90 -0.81 -0.99
C THR A 28 -23.59 -0.51 0.49
N SER A 29 -24.19 -1.24 1.42
CA SER A 29 -23.89 -1.07 2.84
C SER A 29 -22.48 -1.56 3.19
N LEU A 30 -22.06 -2.66 2.57
CA LEU A 30 -20.71 -3.19 2.73
C LEU A 30 -19.67 -2.24 2.14
N GLN A 31 -19.97 -1.68 0.96
CA GLN A 31 -19.17 -0.66 0.29
C GLN A 31 -18.97 0.57 1.18
N ARG A 32 -20.04 1.07 1.81
CA ARG A 32 -19.95 2.20 2.77
C ARG A 32 -19.08 1.85 3.99
N THR A 33 -19.18 0.62 4.47
CA THR A 33 -18.37 0.14 5.60
C THR A 33 -16.89 0.12 5.23
N ALA A 34 -16.55 -0.41 4.04
CA ALA A 34 -15.19 -0.40 3.51
C ALA A 34 -14.59 1.02 3.44
N PHE A 35 -15.39 2.02 3.05
CA PHE A 35 -14.92 3.42 2.98
C PHE A 35 -14.71 4.11 4.33
N THR A 36 -15.41 3.68 5.39
CA THR A 36 -15.49 4.44 6.65
C THR A 36 -14.73 3.79 7.80
N SER A 37 -14.79 2.47 7.93
CA SER A 37 -14.20 1.72 9.03
C SER A 37 -13.32 0.55 8.58
N GLY A 38 -13.19 0.32 7.27
CA GLY A 38 -12.65 -0.92 6.75
C GLY A 38 -13.54 -2.11 7.08
N LEU A 39 -13.15 -3.30 6.59
CA LEU A 39 -13.84 -4.57 6.85
C LEU A 39 -13.16 -5.40 7.95
N THR A 40 -12.28 -4.79 8.74
CA THR A 40 -11.56 -5.51 9.80
C THR A 40 -12.55 -6.02 10.85
N GLY A 41 -12.50 -7.32 11.14
CA GLY A 41 -13.45 -7.97 12.05
C GLY A 41 -14.80 -8.32 11.43
N LEU A 42 -15.06 -7.91 10.19
CA LEU A 42 -16.15 -8.46 9.40
C LEU A 42 -15.68 -9.75 8.73
N TYR A 43 -16.37 -10.85 9.02
CA TYR A 43 -16.07 -12.14 8.37
C TYR A 43 -16.35 -12.06 6.88
N PHE A 44 -15.56 -12.78 6.09
CA PHE A 44 -15.67 -12.87 4.63
C PHE A 44 -15.26 -11.62 3.87
N ARG A 45 -14.35 -10.80 4.39
CA ARG A 45 -13.79 -9.65 3.65
C ARG A 45 -13.45 -10.01 2.21
N THR A 46 -12.81 -11.15 2.00
CA THR A 46 -12.36 -11.61 0.69
C THR A 46 -13.49 -12.08 -0.22
N VAL A 47 -14.70 -12.35 0.29
CA VAL A 47 -15.88 -12.55 -0.56
C VAL A 47 -16.25 -11.24 -1.26
N ALA A 48 -16.22 -10.13 -0.53
CA ALA A 48 -16.43 -8.80 -1.09
C ALA A 48 -15.37 -8.49 -2.18
N TRP A 49 -14.10 -8.80 -1.91
CA TRP A 49 -13.01 -8.60 -2.87
C TRP A 49 -13.23 -9.41 -4.16
N ARG A 50 -13.62 -10.68 -4.04
CA ARG A 50 -13.91 -11.54 -5.22
C ARG A 50 -15.07 -10.99 -6.05
N ILE A 51 -16.07 -10.37 -5.43
CA ILE A 51 -17.18 -9.73 -6.15
C ILE A 51 -16.72 -8.43 -6.84
N TRP A 52 -16.02 -7.56 -6.10
CA TRP A 52 -15.61 -6.25 -6.61
C TRP A 52 -14.52 -6.32 -7.69
N LEU A 53 -13.64 -7.31 -7.63
CA LEU A 53 -12.65 -7.60 -8.68
C LEU A 53 -13.22 -8.48 -9.81
N GLY A 54 -14.52 -8.80 -9.78
CA GLY A 54 -15.19 -9.52 -10.88
C GLY A 54 -14.81 -11.01 -10.99
N VAL A 55 -14.23 -11.61 -9.94
CA VAL A 55 -13.97 -13.06 -9.88
C VAL A 55 -15.29 -13.83 -9.87
N TYR A 56 -16.27 -13.35 -9.11
CA TYR A 56 -17.62 -13.91 -9.03
C TYR A 56 -18.67 -12.89 -9.47
N PRO A 57 -19.88 -13.36 -9.88
CA PRO A 57 -21.01 -12.48 -10.16
C PRO A 57 -21.33 -11.54 -8.99
N LYS A 58 -22.00 -10.42 -9.25
CA LYS A 58 -22.37 -9.48 -8.18
C LYS A 58 -23.40 -10.05 -7.22
N GLU A 59 -24.42 -10.70 -7.76
CA GLU A 59 -25.48 -11.33 -6.98
C GLU A 59 -25.01 -12.70 -6.51
N ILE A 60 -25.13 -12.95 -5.20
CA ILE A 60 -24.90 -14.27 -4.63
C ILE A 60 -26.13 -15.11 -4.87
N THR A 61 -25.95 -16.22 -5.57
CA THR A 61 -27.01 -17.19 -5.88
C THR A 61 -26.54 -18.61 -5.55
N PRO A 62 -27.43 -19.60 -5.35
CA PRO A 62 -27.03 -20.99 -5.11
C PRO A 62 -26.11 -21.57 -6.20
N GLU A 63 -26.20 -21.07 -7.43
CA GLU A 63 -25.34 -21.47 -8.56
C GLU A 63 -23.86 -21.12 -8.34
N TRP A 64 -23.55 -20.25 -7.38
CA TRP A 64 -22.17 -19.95 -6.99
C TRP A 64 -21.37 -21.19 -6.63
N VAL A 65 -22.00 -22.25 -6.11
CA VAL A 65 -21.32 -23.54 -5.89
C VAL A 65 -20.64 -24.03 -7.17
N SER A 66 -21.33 -23.94 -8.30
CA SER A 66 -20.79 -24.35 -9.61
C SER A 66 -19.73 -23.37 -10.13
N VAL A 67 -19.91 -22.06 -9.88
CA VAL A 67 -18.94 -21.01 -10.25
C VAL A 67 -17.62 -21.21 -9.49
N ILE A 68 -17.69 -21.35 -8.17
CA ILE A 68 -16.53 -21.55 -7.29
C ILE A 68 -15.78 -22.82 -7.71
N LYS A 69 -16.49 -23.94 -7.89
CA LYS A 69 -15.88 -25.20 -8.33
C LYS A 69 -15.18 -25.07 -9.68
N ARG A 70 -15.84 -24.48 -10.68
CA ARG A 70 -15.24 -24.27 -12.01
C ARG A 70 -13.97 -23.41 -11.93
N THR A 71 -14.00 -22.36 -11.12
CA THR A 71 -12.85 -21.46 -10.95
C THR A 71 -11.68 -22.16 -10.25
N ARG A 72 -11.95 -23.01 -9.25
CA ARG A 72 -10.94 -23.87 -8.61
C ARG A 72 -10.41 -24.94 -9.56
N GLU A 73 -11.27 -25.56 -10.37
CA GLU A 73 -10.87 -26.54 -11.39
C GLU A 73 -9.90 -25.94 -12.41
N LYS A 74 -10.07 -24.68 -12.81
CA LYS A 74 -9.12 -24.00 -13.70
C LYS A 74 -7.71 -23.99 -13.11
N TYR A 75 -7.54 -23.54 -11.87
CA TYR A 75 -6.24 -23.55 -11.21
C TYR A 75 -5.72 -24.97 -10.98
N GLN A 76 -6.60 -25.91 -10.63
CA GLN A 76 -6.21 -27.32 -10.48
C GLN A 76 -5.67 -27.91 -11.80
N ASN A 77 -6.24 -27.53 -12.94
CA ASN A 77 -5.74 -27.95 -14.24
C ASN A 77 -4.34 -27.36 -14.52
N LEU A 78 -4.10 -26.09 -14.18
CA LEU A 78 -2.77 -25.48 -14.29
C LEU A 78 -1.75 -26.20 -13.40
N MET A 79 -2.12 -26.49 -12.15
CA MET A 79 -1.32 -27.31 -11.25
C MET A 79 -0.96 -28.66 -11.88
N ASN A 80 -1.94 -29.35 -12.47
CA ASN A 80 -1.72 -30.64 -13.14
C ASN A 80 -0.87 -30.51 -14.42
N ILE A 81 -0.84 -29.35 -15.08
CA ILE A 81 0.02 -29.09 -16.24
C ILE A 81 1.47 -28.93 -15.79
N TYR A 82 1.72 -28.09 -14.79
CA TYR A 82 3.06 -27.63 -14.42
C TYR A 82 3.75 -28.45 -13.31
N PHE A 83 2.99 -29.21 -12.50
CA PHE A 83 3.52 -29.91 -11.32
C PHE A 83 3.17 -31.40 -11.33
N ASP A 84 4.07 -32.19 -10.74
CA ASP A 84 3.81 -33.56 -10.30
C ASP A 84 3.87 -33.56 -8.76
N GLY A 85 2.69 -33.63 -8.14
CA GLY A 85 2.50 -33.30 -6.73
C GLY A 85 3.00 -31.89 -6.43
N ASP A 86 4.08 -31.83 -5.66
CA ASP A 86 4.71 -30.56 -5.22
C ASP A 86 5.96 -30.19 -6.01
N THR A 87 6.41 -31.06 -6.90
CA THR A 87 7.61 -30.82 -7.71
C THR A 87 7.22 -30.23 -9.06
N PRO A 88 7.88 -29.14 -9.51
CA PRO A 88 7.72 -28.70 -10.89
C PRO A 88 8.06 -29.86 -11.82
N LYS A 89 7.22 -30.14 -12.82
CA LYS A 89 7.51 -31.21 -13.78
C LYS A 89 8.87 -30.96 -14.40
N VAL A 90 9.67 -32.03 -14.47
CA VAL A 90 11.03 -31.97 -14.98
C VAL A 90 11.03 -31.41 -16.39
N ILE A 91 11.66 -30.26 -16.58
CA ILE A 91 12.03 -29.77 -17.90
C ILE A 91 13.43 -30.30 -18.16
N GLU A 92 13.54 -31.30 -19.03
CA GLU A 92 14.85 -31.75 -19.53
C GLU A 92 15.53 -30.55 -20.22
N ASP A 93 16.73 -30.20 -19.75
CA ASP A 93 17.48 -29.00 -20.13
C ASP A 93 16.69 -27.67 -19.97
N PRO A 94 16.52 -27.17 -18.73
CA PRO A 94 15.69 -26.00 -18.47
C PRO A 94 16.28 -24.76 -19.16
N SER A 95 15.42 -24.06 -19.92
CA SER A 95 15.81 -22.86 -20.63
C SER A 95 16.41 -21.80 -19.68
N PRO A 96 17.29 -20.90 -20.17
CA PRO A 96 17.81 -19.80 -19.37
C PRO A 96 16.70 -18.95 -18.71
N GLU A 97 15.58 -18.79 -19.40
CA GLU A 97 14.39 -18.09 -18.89
C GLU A 97 13.74 -18.82 -17.72
N PHE A 98 13.59 -20.15 -17.80
CA PHE A 98 13.09 -20.95 -16.67
C PHE A 98 13.98 -20.76 -15.43
N LYS A 99 15.30 -20.87 -15.61
CA LYS A 99 16.27 -20.71 -14.52
C LYS A 99 16.19 -19.32 -13.90
N ASP A 100 16.01 -18.29 -14.72
CA ASP A 100 15.87 -16.92 -14.24
C ASP A 100 14.57 -16.70 -13.46
N ILE A 101 13.42 -17.14 -13.99
CA ILE A 101 12.11 -17.04 -13.29
C ILE A 101 12.17 -17.78 -11.95
N HIS A 102 12.66 -19.01 -11.94
CA HIS A 102 12.82 -19.80 -10.72
C HIS A 102 13.66 -19.05 -9.68
N ARG A 103 14.82 -18.53 -10.08
CA ARG A 103 15.71 -17.77 -9.19
C ARG A 103 15.05 -16.51 -8.65
N ARG A 104 14.36 -15.72 -9.50
CA ARG A 104 13.70 -14.47 -9.09
C ARG A 104 12.59 -14.74 -8.09
N ILE A 105 11.70 -15.70 -8.36
CA ILE A 105 10.60 -16.06 -7.45
C ILE A 105 11.16 -16.57 -6.13
N THR A 106 12.15 -17.48 -6.16
CA THR A 106 12.74 -18.07 -4.95
C THR A 106 13.34 -17.01 -4.05
N ASN A 107 14.20 -16.14 -4.60
CA ASN A 107 14.85 -15.07 -3.83
C ASN A 107 13.83 -14.11 -3.18
N ASP A 108 12.72 -13.85 -3.86
CA ASP A 108 11.67 -12.95 -3.40
C ASP A 108 10.79 -13.58 -2.33
N VAL A 109 10.39 -14.85 -2.51
CA VAL A 109 9.62 -15.61 -1.52
C VAL A 109 10.45 -15.84 -0.24
N ASP A 110 11.76 -16.10 -0.35
CA ASP A 110 12.60 -16.38 0.80
C ASP A 110 12.82 -15.19 1.75
N ARG A 111 12.70 -13.97 1.21
CA ARG A 111 12.82 -12.71 1.97
C ARG A 111 11.48 -12.08 2.34
N LEU A 112 10.36 -12.68 1.91
CA LEU A 112 9.01 -12.16 2.11
C LEU A 112 8.71 -12.04 3.60
N PHE A 113 8.66 -10.80 4.09
CA PHE A 113 8.19 -10.46 5.44
C PHE A 113 8.79 -11.34 6.55
N ASN A 114 10.09 -11.67 6.48
CA ASN A 114 10.79 -12.58 7.40
C ASN A 114 10.73 -12.21 8.89
N MET A 115 10.25 -11.00 9.20
CA MET A 115 9.98 -10.55 10.56
C MET A 115 8.72 -11.18 11.19
N TYR A 116 7.88 -11.89 10.41
CA TYR A 116 6.72 -12.61 10.95
C TYR A 116 6.82 -14.11 10.64
N ASP A 117 6.71 -14.93 11.68
CA ASP A 117 6.82 -16.39 11.58
C ASP A 117 5.87 -17.00 10.53
N TYR A 118 4.66 -16.43 10.41
CA TYR A 118 3.67 -16.82 9.42
C TYR A 118 4.22 -16.89 7.98
N PHE A 119 5.03 -15.91 7.56
CA PHE A 119 5.58 -15.86 6.19
C PHE A 119 6.87 -16.67 6.04
N THR A 120 7.40 -17.21 7.13
CA THR A 120 8.57 -18.10 7.13
C THR A 120 8.19 -19.58 7.07
N ASP A 121 6.90 -19.91 7.23
CA ASP A 121 6.41 -21.29 7.10
C ASP A 121 6.71 -21.87 5.71
N SER A 122 7.24 -23.09 5.71
CA SER A 122 7.72 -23.74 4.48
C SER A 122 6.58 -24.12 3.55
N GLU A 123 5.44 -24.56 4.10
CA GLU A 123 4.28 -24.92 3.27
C GLU A 123 3.64 -23.68 2.66
N PHE A 124 3.53 -22.58 3.41
CA PHE A 124 3.14 -21.27 2.88
C PHE A 124 4.04 -20.84 1.72
N ARG A 125 5.37 -20.81 1.91
CA ARG A 125 6.33 -20.38 0.89
C ARG A 125 6.26 -21.23 -0.37
N LYS A 126 6.07 -22.54 -0.21
CA LYS A 126 5.88 -23.48 -1.31
C LYS A 126 4.62 -23.18 -2.11
N LYS A 127 3.48 -22.91 -1.45
CA LYS A 127 2.24 -22.47 -2.13
C LYS A 127 2.43 -21.15 -2.87
N MET A 128 3.07 -20.17 -2.23
CA MET A 128 3.43 -18.89 -2.84
C MET A 128 4.27 -19.07 -4.10
N TRP A 129 5.31 -19.90 -4.01
CA TRP A 129 6.19 -20.21 -5.13
C TRP A 129 5.41 -20.83 -6.30
N LYS A 130 4.58 -21.85 -6.05
CA LYS A 130 3.78 -22.52 -7.08
C LYS A 130 2.84 -21.55 -7.80
N MET A 131 2.07 -20.77 -7.04
CA MET A 131 1.14 -19.78 -7.60
C MET A 131 1.85 -18.74 -8.48
N LEU A 132 2.98 -18.19 -8.00
CA LEU A 132 3.75 -17.20 -8.75
C LEU A 132 4.42 -17.80 -10.00
N PHE A 133 4.87 -19.06 -9.91
CA PHE A 133 5.45 -19.78 -11.03
C PHE A 133 4.40 -19.99 -12.12
N ILE A 134 3.22 -20.53 -11.78
CA ILE A 134 2.11 -20.70 -12.73
C ILE A 134 1.76 -19.37 -13.38
N TYR A 135 1.60 -18.31 -12.56
CA TYR A 135 1.27 -16.98 -13.08
C TYR A 135 2.30 -16.50 -14.11
N ALA A 136 3.60 -16.64 -13.82
CA ALA A 136 4.66 -16.21 -14.71
C ALA A 136 4.61 -16.88 -16.09
N TYR A 137 4.20 -18.15 -16.14
CA TYR A 137 4.13 -18.96 -17.36
C TYR A 137 2.85 -18.73 -18.17
N GLU A 138 1.72 -18.56 -17.50
CA GLU A 138 0.44 -18.28 -18.13
C GLU A 138 0.35 -16.82 -18.64
N HIS A 139 1.05 -15.89 -17.97
CA HIS A 139 0.99 -14.45 -18.26
C HIS A 139 2.33 -13.92 -18.79
N GLN A 140 2.85 -14.52 -19.86
CA GLN A 140 4.20 -14.22 -20.39
C GLN A 140 4.44 -12.73 -20.72
N SER A 141 3.40 -11.97 -21.06
CA SER A 141 3.50 -10.54 -21.36
C SER A 141 3.89 -9.70 -20.14
N MET A 142 3.36 -10.01 -18.96
CA MET A 142 3.77 -9.38 -17.69
C MET A 142 4.96 -10.11 -17.06
N ASN A 143 4.99 -11.44 -17.21
CA ASN A 143 5.90 -12.38 -16.54
C ASN A 143 5.86 -12.18 -15.01
N TYR A 144 6.67 -12.91 -14.26
CA TYR A 144 6.91 -12.56 -12.86
C TYR A 144 7.61 -11.20 -12.78
N GLN A 145 7.19 -10.31 -11.88
CA GLN A 145 7.93 -9.11 -11.51
C GLN A 145 8.11 -9.01 -10.00
N GLN A 146 9.23 -8.42 -9.58
CA GLN A 146 9.49 -8.18 -8.17
C GLN A 146 8.36 -7.36 -7.55
N GLY A 147 7.83 -7.85 -6.43
CA GLY A 147 6.68 -7.28 -5.72
C GLY A 147 5.42 -8.16 -5.78
N PHE A 148 5.28 -9.04 -6.77
CA PHE A 148 4.12 -9.94 -6.89
C PHE A 148 3.95 -10.86 -5.67
N HIS A 149 5.07 -11.32 -5.12
CA HIS A 149 5.09 -12.15 -3.92
C HIS A 149 4.46 -11.46 -2.71
N GLU A 150 4.59 -10.14 -2.60
CA GLU A 150 3.98 -9.37 -1.52
C GLU A 150 2.49 -9.19 -1.75
N LEU A 151 2.08 -8.80 -2.97
CA LEU A 151 0.66 -8.65 -3.33
C LEU A 151 -0.10 -9.95 -3.06
N LEU A 152 0.43 -11.09 -3.55
CA LEU A 152 -0.17 -12.40 -3.33
C LEU A 152 -0.17 -12.78 -1.83
N ALA A 153 0.86 -12.41 -1.07
CA ALA A 153 0.93 -12.72 0.35
C ALA A 153 -0.14 -11.99 1.16
N ILE A 154 -0.43 -10.73 0.81
CA ILE A 154 -1.54 -9.97 1.41
C ILE A 154 -2.88 -10.66 1.12
N ILE A 155 -3.11 -11.07 -0.12
CA ILE A 155 -4.33 -11.80 -0.53
C ILE A 155 -4.46 -13.10 0.26
N TYR A 156 -3.41 -13.91 0.26
CA TYR A 156 -3.41 -15.21 0.93
C TYR A 156 -3.68 -15.06 2.42
N ARG A 157 -3.01 -14.10 3.07
CA ARG A 157 -3.22 -13.82 4.50
C ARG A 157 -4.64 -13.29 4.77
N ALA A 158 -5.21 -12.47 3.90
CA ALA A 158 -6.58 -11.99 4.07
C ALA A 158 -7.58 -13.15 3.99
N ILE A 159 -7.37 -14.11 3.09
CA ILE A 159 -8.18 -15.33 3.00
C ILE A 159 -7.99 -16.17 4.27
N ASP A 160 -6.76 -16.42 4.70
CA ASP A 160 -6.50 -17.19 5.92
C ASP A 160 -7.15 -16.55 7.17
N ALA A 161 -7.09 -15.22 7.28
CA ALA A 161 -7.72 -14.48 8.37
C ALA A 161 -9.24 -14.65 8.38
N ASP A 162 -9.89 -14.57 7.21
CA ASP A 162 -11.33 -14.84 7.05
C ASP A 162 -11.72 -16.27 7.49
N LEU A 163 -10.78 -17.21 7.38
CA LEU A 163 -11.00 -18.63 7.69
C LEU A 163 -10.54 -19.04 9.09
N SER A 164 -9.88 -18.16 9.85
CA SER A 164 -9.19 -18.49 11.12
C SER A 164 -10.12 -19.09 12.21
N GLU A 165 -9.58 -19.94 13.10
CA GLU A 165 -10.38 -20.70 14.09
C GLU A 165 -10.97 -19.84 15.22
N GLN A 166 -10.44 -18.64 15.46
CA GLN A 166 -10.94 -17.72 16.49
C GLN A 166 -12.33 -17.16 16.17
N VAL A 167 -12.80 -17.41 14.94
CA VAL A 167 -14.17 -17.18 14.48
C VAL A 167 -15.09 -18.22 15.14
N HIS A 168 -15.41 -17.98 16.41
CA HIS A 168 -16.24 -18.84 17.26
C HIS A 168 -17.64 -18.97 16.67
N ILE A 169 -18.04 -20.19 16.31
CA ILE A 169 -19.44 -20.42 15.99
C ILE A 169 -20.05 -21.65 16.58
N GLN A 170 -21.27 -21.39 17.02
CA GLN A 170 -22.30 -22.35 17.27
C GLN A 170 -23.10 -22.56 15.98
N TRP A 171 -23.01 -23.74 15.38
CA TRP A 171 -24.08 -24.33 14.55
C TRP A 171 -25.34 -24.63 15.40
N LYS A 172 -25.57 -23.88 16.48
CA LYS A 172 -26.69 -24.14 17.38
C LYS A 172 -27.90 -23.41 16.82
N SER A 173 -28.71 -24.17 16.08
CA SER A 173 -30.11 -23.87 15.82
C SER A 173 -30.35 -22.50 15.18
N VAL A 174 -30.04 -22.35 13.89
CA VAL A 174 -30.54 -21.20 13.11
C VAL A 174 -31.53 -21.72 12.08
N SER A 175 -32.78 -21.83 12.49
CA SER A 175 -33.94 -22.12 11.64
C SER A 175 -34.25 -21.00 10.63
N THR A 176 -33.41 -19.96 10.51
CA THR A 176 -33.66 -18.74 9.73
C THR A 176 -32.67 -18.48 8.59
N PHE A 177 -31.55 -19.21 8.46
CA PHE A 177 -30.67 -19.06 7.30
C PHE A 177 -31.21 -19.87 6.12
N PRO A 178 -31.30 -19.31 4.89
CA PRO A 178 -31.90 -20.04 3.78
C PRO A 178 -31.01 -21.23 3.36
N GLU A 179 -31.63 -22.41 3.31
CA GLU A 179 -30.94 -23.71 3.14
C GLU A 179 -30.16 -23.76 1.81
N GLU A 180 -30.70 -23.16 0.76
CA GLU A 180 -30.15 -23.13 -0.59
C GLU A 180 -28.77 -22.45 -0.67
N TYR A 181 -28.41 -21.58 0.27
CA TYR A 181 -27.10 -20.90 0.30
C TYR A 181 -26.06 -21.63 1.14
N LYS A 182 -26.42 -22.67 1.90
CA LYS A 182 -25.46 -23.38 2.76
C LYS A 182 -24.31 -23.98 1.96
N GLY A 183 -24.60 -24.52 0.77
CA GLY A 183 -23.56 -25.06 -0.13
C GLY A 183 -22.57 -23.99 -0.59
N VAL A 184 -23.03 -22.76 -0.81
CA VAL A 184 -22.17 -21.63 -1.18
C VAL A 184 -21.24 -21.30 -0.03
N VAL A 185 -21.77 -21.11 1.18
CA VAL A 185 -20.96 -20.79 2.36
C VAL A 185 -19.95 -21.90 2.65
N GLN A 186 -20.35 -23.17 2.57
CA GLN A 186 -19.45 -24.32 2.71
C GLN A 186 -18.29 -24.27 1.72
N CYS A 187 -18.54 -23.91 0.46
CA CYS A 187 -17.46 -23.76 -0.52
C CYS A 187 -16.52 -22.60 -0.15
N LEU A 188 -17.07 -21.46 0.27
CA LEU A 188 -16.29 -20.26 0.61
C LEU A 188 -15.37 -20.44 1.82
N ILE A 189 -15.71 -21.36 2.73
CA ILE A 189 -14.94 -21.59 3.98
C ILE A 189 -14.01 -22.79 3.91
N ASP A 190 -13.94 -23.44 2.75
CA ASP A 190 -13.13 -24.63 2.57
C ASP A 190 -11.65 -24.28 2.49
N ARG A 191 -10.94 -24.48 3.60
CA ARG A 191 -9.49 -24.22 3.71
C ARG A 191 -8.66 -25.05 2.73
N TYR A 192 -9.16 -26.19 2.26
CA TYR A 192 -8.45 -27.01 1.30
C TYR A 192 -8.14 -26.23 0.01
N TYR A 193 -9.03 -25.31 -0.39
CA TYR A 193 -8.93 -24.54 -1.62
C TYR A 193 -8.36 -23.12 -1.44
N MET A 194 -7.71 -22.82 -0.31
CA MET A 194 -7.11 -21.50 -0.08
C MET A 194 -6.09 -21.12 -1.17
N GLU A 195 -5.27 -22.06 -1.63
CA GLU A 195 -4.29 -21.83 -2.70
C GLU A 195 -5.00 -21.47 -4.02
N HIS A 196 -6.05 -22.21 -4.39
CA HIS A 196 -6.85 -21.96 -5.58
C HIS A 196 -7.51 -20.58 -5.53
N ASP A 197 -8.14 -20.25 -4.41
CA ASP A 197 -8.86 -19.00 -4.26
C ASP A 197 -7.91 -17.79 -4.22
N ALA A 198 -6.73 -17.94 -3.62
CA ALA A 198 -5.70 -16.92 -3.59
C ALA A 198 -5.14 -16.65 -4.99
N TYR A 199 -4.84 -17.70 -5.77
CA TYR A 199 -4.36 -17.56 -7.14
C TYR A 199 -5.35 -16.81 -8.01
N VAL A 200 -6.62 -17.20 -7.97
CA VAL A 200 -7.68 -16.61 -8.78
C VAL A 200 -7.89 -15.14 -8.44
N LEU A 201 -7.90 -14.81 -7.14
CA LEU A 201 -8.06 -13.42 -6.69
C LEU A 201 -6.84 -12.56 -7.04
N PHE A 202 -5.64 -13.14 -6.95
CA PHE A 202 -4.41 -12.50 -7.39
C PHE A 202 -4.41 -12.25 -8.90
N GLU A 203 -4.77 -13.24 -9.70
CA GLU A 203 -4.87 -13.10 -11.16
C GLU A 203 -5.86 -11.99 -11.55
N ALA A 204 -7.01 -11.91 -10.89
CA ALA A 204 -7.98 -10.83 -11.10
C ALA A 204 -7.41 -9.45 -10.75
N LEU A 205 -6.71 -9.32 -9.61
CA LEU A 205 -6.01 -8.08 -9.26
C LEU A 205 -4.96 -7.70 -10.31
N MET A 206 -4.17 -8.67 -10.77
CA MET A 206 -3.11 -8.42 -11.74
C MET A 206 -3.65 -8.02 -13.11
N ASN A 207 -4.81 -8.56 -13.52
CA ASN A 207 -5.49 -8.15 -14.75
C ASN A 207 -5.89 -6.67 -14.71
N GLU A 208 -6.43 -6.19 -13.59
CA GLU A 208 -6.74 -4.77 -13.39
C GLU A 208 -5.48 -3.88 -13.35
N LEU A 209 -4.35 -4.43 -12.92
CA LEU A 209 -3.06 -3.74 -12.88
C LEU A 209 -2.25 -3.88 -14.19
N GLY A 210 -2.76 -4.53 -15.23
CA GLY A 210 -2.00 -4.89 -16.44
C GLY A 210 -1.19 -3.72 -17.04
N ASP A 211 -1.81 -2.55 -17.21
CA ASP A 211 -1.19 -1.35 -17.78
C ASP A 211 -0.05 -0.79 -16.90
N VAL A 212 -0.10 -1.06 -15.59
CA VAL A 212 0.89 -0.63 -14.61
C VAL A 212 2.17 -1.47 -14.69
N TYR A 213 2.05 -2.72 -15.17
CA TYR A 213 3.13 -3.70 -15.26
C TYR A 213 3.65 -3.93 -16.68
N GLU A 214 3.25 -3.09 -17.64
CA GLU A 214 3.68 -3.15 -19.03
C GLU A 214 5.21 -3.29 -19.18
N VAL A 215 5.63 -4.30 -19.95
CA VAL A 215 7.03 -4.51 -20.33
C VAL A 215 7.30 -3.79 -21.65
N LYS A 216 8.16 -2.77 -21.61
CA LYS A 216 8.56 -2.03 -22.83
C LYS A 216 9.29 -2.93 -23.83
N LYS A 217 8.91 -2.81 -25.10
CA LYS A 217 9.69 -3.37 -26.22
C LYS A 217 11.02 -2.63 -26.37
N GLU A 218 12.04 -3.32 -26.87
CA GLU A 218 13.40 -2.75 -27.09
C GLU A 218 13.37 -1.42 -27.85
N VAL A 219 12.49 -1.31 -28.85
CA VAL A 219 12.33 -0.12 -29.69
C VAL A 219 11.83 1.10 -28.90
N ASP A 220 11.10 0.89 -27.80
CA ASP A 220 10.45 1.94 -27.01
C ASP A 220 11.14 2.24 -25.68
N LYS A 221 12.34 1.68 -25.42
CA LYS A 221 13.09 1.90 -24.17
C LYS A 221 13.35 3.38 -23.84
N ARG A 222 13.42 4.25 -24.87
CA ARG A 222 13.64 5.70 -24.69
C ARG A 222 12.38 6.50 -24.36
N LYS A 223 11.18 5.94 -24.57
CA LYS A 223 9.91 6.59 -24.23
C LYS A 223 9.64 6.44 -22.74
N ALA A 224 8.83 7.32 -22.16
CA ALA A 224 8.30 7.12 -20.82
C ALA A 224 7.40 5.85 -20.81
N SER A 225 7.31 5.15 -19.68
CA SER A 225 6.38 4.02 -19.51
C SER A 225 5.01 4.57 -19.15
N ASN A 226 3.94 3.81 -19.43
CA ASN A 226 2.58 4.19 -19.03
C ASN A 226 2.48 4.57 -17.55
N ILE A 227 3.17 3.84 -16.67
CA ILE A 227 3.19 4.17 -15.24
C ILE A 227 3.96 5.47 -14.91
N GLN A 228 5.00 5.81 -15.68
CA GLN A 228 5.72 7.07 -15.51
C GLN A 228 4.81 8.24 -15.89
N GLU A 229 4.19 8.15 -17.08
CA GLU A 229 3.23 9.15 -17.55
C GLU A 229 2.02 9.27 -16.60
N LYS A 230 1.54 8.16 -16.03
CA LYS A 230 0.50 8.16 -15.01
C LYS A 230 0.94 8.88 -13.74
N CYS A 231 2.15 8.63 -13.23
CA CYS A 231 2.68 9.34 -12.07
C CYS A 231 2.76 10.85 -12.32
N ASP A 232 3.27 11.26 -13.49
CA ASP A 232 3.40 12.67 -13.86
C ASP A 232 2.02 13.33 -14.02
N THR A 233 1.07 12.64 -14.65
CA THR A 233 -0.31 13.13 -14.81
C THR A 233 -1.00 13.33 -13.46
N LEU A 234 -0.87 12.38 -12.54
CA LEU A 234 -1.42 12.50 -11.20
C LEU A 234 -0.76 13.64 -10.44
N PHE A 235 0.58 13.71 -10.46
CA PHE A 235 1.31 14.78 -9.80
C PHE A 235 0.92 16.17 -10.33
N ASN A 236 0.80 16.34 -11.65
CA ASN A 236 0.38 17.61 -12.25
C ASN A 236 -1.09 17.96 -11.89
N SER A 237 -1.93 16.96 -11.66
CA SER A 237 -3.31 17.19 -11.21
C SER A 237 -3.38 17.81 -9.81
N LEU A 238 -2.31 17.69 -9.00
CA LEU A 238 -2.18 18.37 -7.72
C LEU A 238 -2.25 19.89 -7.85
N GLU A 239 -1.83 20.47 -8.98
CA GLU A 239 -1.90 21.92 -9.21
C GLU A 239 -3.31 22.49 -9.02
N LYS A 240 -4.32 21.73 -9.48
CA LYS A 240 -5.74 22.12 -9.37
C LYS A 240 -6.29 21.97 -7.95
N ILE A 241 -5.68 21.10 -7.14
CA ILE A 241 -6.12 20.80 -5.78
C ILE A 241 -5.42 21.72 -4.78
N ASP A 242 -4.12 21.89 -4.92
CA ASP A 242 -3.28 22.76 -4.10
C ASP A 242 -2.10 23.31 -4.90
N CYS A 243 -2.35 24.43 -5.58
CA CYS A 243 -1.35 25.09 -6.43
C CYS A 243 -0.07 25.48 -5.67
N MET A 244 -0.20 25.93 -4.41
CA MET A 244 0.97 26.32 -3.61
C MET A 244 1.86 25.11 -3.29
N TYR A 245 1.25 23.99 -2.93
CA TYR A 245 2.00 22.77 -2.62
C TYR A 245 2.64 22.19 -3.87
N TYR A 246 1.90 22.14 -4.98
CA TYR A 246 2.43 21.72 -6.27
C TYR A 246 3.66 22.56 -6.68
N GLN A 247 3.58 23.89 -6.61
CA GLN A 247 4.71 24.77 -6.92
C GLN A 247 5.91 24.51 -6.00
N LEU A 248 5.70 24.24 -4.72
CA LEU A 248 6.79 23.87 -3.81
C LEU A 248 7.50 22.60 -4.28
N LEU A 249 6.76 21.54 -4.59
CA LEU A 249 7.32 20.27 -5.04
C LEU A 249 8.06 20.41 -6.38
N VAL A 250 7.51 21.20 -7.32
CA VAL A 250 8.18 21.53 -8.58
C VAL A 250 9.48 22.32 -8.34
N ASN A 251 9.45 23.33 -7.47
CA ASN A 251 10.64 24.12 -7.14
C ASN A 251 11.72 23.31 -6.42
N GLN A 252 11.32 22.25 -5.72
CA GLN A 252 12.21 21.27 -5.10
C GLN A 252 12.59 20.13 -6.06
N ASN A 253 12.32 20.25 -7.36
CA ASN A 253 12.67 19.27 -8.40
C ASN A 253 12.18 17.84 -8.09
N VAL A 254 11.02 17.71 -7.44
CA VAL A 254 10.45 16.40 -7.12
C VAL A 254 10.05 15.68 -8.42
N ILE A 255 10.65 14.51 -8.64
CA ILE A 255 10.33 13.65 -9.79
C ILE A 255 9.29 12.61 -9.35
N PRO A 256 8.03 12.66 -9.85
CA PRO A 256 6.94 11.82 -9.36
C PRO A 256 7.21 10.32 -9.48
N SER A 257 7.83 9.92 -10.58
CA SER A 257 8.14 8.51 -10.87
C SER A 257 9.15 7.88 -9.89
N VAL A 258 9.95 8.67 -9.16
CA VAL A 258 10.95 8.15 -8.20
C VAL A 258 10.29 7.46 -7.00
N PHE A 259 9.14 7.97 -6.52
CA PHE A 259 8.38 7.36 -5.44
C PHE A 259 7.07 6.72 -5.92
N GLY A 260 6.43 7.35 -6.90
CA GLY A 260 5.07 7.05 -7.31
C GLY A 260 4.89 5.70 -8.00
N ILE A 261 5.90 5.26 -8.75
CA ILE A 261 5.89 3.92 -9.37
C ILE A 261 5.70 2.86 -8.29
N ARG A 262 6.47 2.95 -7.20
CA ARG A 262 6.38 1.97 -6.10
C ARG A 262 5.01 2.02 -5.45
N TRP A 263 4.48 3.21 -5.15
CA TRP A 263 3.16 3.36 -4.53
C TRP A 263 2.05 2.69 -5.35
N ILE A 264 2.04 2.93 -6.67
CA ILE A 264 1.02 2.41 -7.58
C ILE A 264 1.23 0.91 -7.84
N LYS A 265 2.43 0.47 -8.23
CA LYS A 265 2.71 -0.96 -8.52
C LYS A 265 2.38 -1.83 -7.31
N MET A 266 2.82 -1.38 -6.13
CA MET A 266 2.67 -2.15 -4.91
C MET A 266 1.31 -1.94 -4.22
N VAL A 267 0.37 -1.20 -4.83
CA VAL A 267 -0.95 -0.86 -4.26
C VAL A 267 -0.80 -0.46 -2.78
N PHE A 268 0.19 0.40 -2.52
CA PHE A 268 0.55 0.95 -1.21
C PHE A 268 1.01 -0.07 -0.13
N THR A 269 1.22 -1.34 -0.47
CA THR A 269 1.69 -2.37 0.48
C THR A 269 3.02 -2.05 1.17
N ARG A 270 3.84 -1.19 0.55
CA ARG A 270 5.14 -0.75 1.07
C ARG A 270 5.07 0.56 1.87
N GLU A 271 3.92 1.23 1.93
CA GLU A 271 3.75 2.49 2.66
C GLU A 271 3.02 2.31 3.99
N PHE A 272 2.24 1.24 4.11
CA PHE A 272 1.39 0.98 5.27
C PHE A 272 1.74 -0.37 5.92
N HIS A 273 1.39 -0.52 7.20
CA HIS A 273 1.51 -1.80 7.87
C HIS A 273 0.54 -2.81 7.25
N ILE A 274 0.85 -4.10 7.27
CA ILE A 274 0.04 -5.15 6.63
C ILE A 274 -1.45 -5.17 7.04
N ASN A 275 -1.75 -4.81 8.29
CA ASN A 275 -3.13 -4.69 8.77
C ASN A 275 -3.86 -3.45 8.22
N ASP A 276 -3.11 -2.39 7.90
CA ASP A 276 -3.64 -1.15 7.32
C ASP A 276 -3.84 -1.31 5.81
N VAL A 277 -2.95 -2.06 5.16
CA VAL A 277 -3.02 -2.37 3.73
C VAL A 277 -4.35 -3.01 3.36
N VAL A 278 -4.83 -3.98 4.14
CA VAL A 278 -6.10 -4.66 3.86
C VAL A 278 -7.30 -3.70 3.96
N GLU A 279 -7.25 -2.68 4.82
CA GLU A 279 -8.29 -1.64 4.90
C GLU A 279 -8.23 -0.66 3.71
N VAL A 280 -7.02 -0.31 3.27
CA VAL A 280 -6.83 0.46 2.04
C VAL A 280 -7.38 -0.32 0.84
N TRP A 281 -7.12 -1.62 0.78
CA TRP A 281 -7.62 -2.49 -0.30
C TRP A 281 -9.13 -2.69 -0.24
N ASP A 282 -9.72 -2.79 0.96
CA ASP A 282 -11.18 -2.78 1.13
C ASP A 282 -11.79 -1.58 0.42
N ALA A 283 -11.25 -0.37 0.66
CA ALA A 283 -11.75 0.85 0.03
C ALA A 283 -11.48 0.90 -1.49
N ILE A 284 -10.29 0.49 -1.94
CA ILE A 284 -9.94 0.50 -3.37
C ILE A 284 -10.85 -0.43 -4.16
N PHE A 285 -11.05 -1.66 -3.69
CA PHE A 285 -11.90 -2.63 -4.38
C PHE A 285 -13.37 -2.23 -4.29
N ALA A 286 -13.83 -1.77 -3.12
CA ALA A 286 -15.19 -1.27 -2.95
C ALA A 286 -15.52 -0.09 -3.88
N TYR A 287 -14.56 0.79 -4.18
CA TYR A 287 -14.78 1.91 -5.10
C TYR A 287 -15.06 1.44 -6.53
N GLY A 288 -14.41 0.34 -6.95
CA GLY A 288 -14.57 -0.21 -8.30
C GLY A 288 -13.91 0.65 -9.38
N GLU A 289 -14.53 0.70 -10.56
CA GLU A 289 -14.07 1.48 -11.72
C GLU A 289 -12.60 1.22 -12.09
N HIS A 290 -12.20 -0.04 -12.24
CA HIS A 290 -10.83 -0.43 -12.61
C HIS A 290 -9.75 0.12 -11.65
N LEU A 291 -9.98 -0.05 -10.35
CA LEU A 291 -9.07 0.39 -9.27
C LEU A 291 -8.79 1.89 -9.27
N LYS A 292 -9.70 2.72 -9.80
CA LYS A 292 -9.53 4.17 -9.92
C LYS A 292 -9.21 4.89 -8.61
N LEU A 293 -9.64 4.34 -7.46
CA LEU A 293 -9.30 4.94 -6.16
C LEU A 293 -7.78 4.93 -5.87
N ILE A 294 -6.97 4.13 -6.57
CA ILE A 294 -5.49 4.23 -6.48
C ILE A 294 -5.03 5.66 -6.82
N GLU A 295 -5.66 6.33 -7.78
CA GLU A 295 -5.33 7.71 -8.17
C GLU A 295 -5.71 8.71 -7.08
N GLY A 296 -6.89 8.53 -6.48
CA GLY A 296 -7.32 9.33 -5.34
C GLY A 296 -6.42 9.14 -4.12
N MET A 297 -6.03 7.90 -3.82
CA MET A 297 -5.12 7.56 -2.73
C MET A 297 -3.74 8.18 -2.94
N PHE A 298 -3.20 8.12 -4.15
CA PHE A 298 -1.93 8.76 -4.51
C PHE A 298 -1.94 10.26 -4.16
N LEU A 299 -2.99 10.97 -4.58
CA LEU A 299 -3.16 12.39 -4.32
C LEU A 299 -3.43 12.70 -2.85
N ALA A 300 -4.29 11.92 -2.18
CA ALA A 300 -4.60 12.08 -0.76
C ALA A 300 -3.35 11.87 0.11
N MET A 301 -2.51 10.90 -0.22
CA MET A 301 -1.23 10.66 0.45
C MET A 301 -0.26 11.82 0.24
N LEU A 302 -0.18 12.40 -0.97
CA LEU A 302 0.62 13.61 -1.19
C LEU A 302 0.14 14.77 -0.33
N ILE A 303 -1.17 15.02 -0.31
CA ILE A 303 -1.79 16.10 0.48
C ILE A 303 -1.60 15.86 1.99
N TYR A 304 -1.63 14.61 2.44
CA TYR A 304 -1.34 14.27 3.83
C TYR A 304 0.04 14.76 4.28
N LEU A 305 1.04 14.68 3.40
CA LEU A 305 2.42 15.13 3.67
C LEU A 305 2.60 16.65 3.60
N ARG A 306 1.62 17.37 3.06
CA ARG A 306 1.71 18.80 2.73
C ARG A 306 2.29 19.64 3.86
N ASN A 307 1.68 19.57 5.05
CA ASN A 307 2.05 20.47 6.15
C ASN A 307 3.48 20.19 6.65
N ASP A 308 3.86 18.91 6.73
CA ASP A 308 5.22 18.50 7.12
C ASP A 308 6.26 18.99 6.10
N VAL A 309 5.99 18.81 4.81
CA VAL A 309 6.87 19.26 3.72
C VAL A 309 7.00 20.79 3.71
N PHE A 310 5.89 21.52 3.85
CA PHE A 310 5.90 22.99 3.92
C PHE A 310 6.65 23.54 5.12
N GLU A 311 6.52 22.90 6.28
CA GLU A 311 7.15 23.39 7.51
C GLU A 311 8.68 23.25 7.44
N ARG A 312 9.16 22.14 6.86
CA ARG A 312 10.59 21.90 6.67
C ARG A 312 11.16 22.75 5.54
N ASP A 313 10.52 22.78 4.38
CA ASP A 313 10.95 23.53 3.19
C ASP A 313 12.40 23.14 2.80
N ASP A 314 12.64 21.84 2.59
CA ASP A 314 13.94 21.26 2.25
C ASP A 314 13.76 20.08 1.27
N GLU A 315 14.46 20.13 0.14
CA GLU A 315 14.35 19.16 -0.97
C GLU A 315 14.70 17.73 -0.55
N ASN A 316 15.81 17.55 0.19
CA ASN A 316 16.25 16.23 0.64
C ASN A 316 15.26 15.62 1.63
N TYR A 317 14.72 16.44 2.53
CA TYR A 317 13.67 16.03 3.45
C TYR A 317 12.41 15.59 2.70
N THR A 318 11.95 16.39 1.73
CA THR A 318 10.77 16.09 0.92
C THR A 318 10.89 14.76 0.22
N LEU A 319 12.00 14.54 -0.51
CA LEU A 319 12.22 13.28 -1.21
C LEU A 319 12.27 12.10 -0.23
N LYS A 320 12.98 12.25 0.90
CA LYS A 320 13.03 11.21 1.94
C LYS A 320 11.65 10.88 2.49
N ARG A 321 10.79 11.90 2.68
CA ARG A 321 9.43 11.74 3.20
C ARG A 321 8.50 11.07 2.18
N LEU A 322 8.66 11.36 0.89
CA LEU A 322 7.92 10.69 -0.20
C LEU A 322 8.36 9.23 -0.38
N MET A 323 9.66 8.96 -0.27
CA MET A 323 10.22 7.61 -0.36
C MET A 323 9.92 6.75 0.87
N LYS A 324 9.72 7.36 2.03
CA LYS A 324 9.36 6.68 3.28
C LYS A 324 8.16 7.39 3.92
N PHE A 325 6.98 6.92 3.55
CA PHE A 325 5.73 7.44 4.09
C PHE A 325 5.72 7.37 5.64
N PRO A 326 5.26 8.41 6.34
CA PRO A 326 5.22 8.43 7.79
C PRO A 326 4.14 7.46 8.31
N PRO A 327 4.29 6.96 9.55
CA PRO A 327 3.22 6.22 10.21
C PRO A 327 1.95 7.05 10.28
N VAL A 328 0.82 6.42 9.99
CA VAL A 328 -0.51 7.05 10.00
C VAL A 328 -1.29 6.55 11.20
N PHE A 329 -1.86 7.47 11.98
CA PHE A 329 -2.69 7.11 13.13
C PHE A 329 -4.05 6.54 12.74
N SER A 330 -4.63 7.05 11.65
CA SER A 330 -5.93 6.61 11.13
C SER A 330 -5.95 6.77 9.61
N LEU A 331 -6.28 5.69 8.90
CA LEU A 331 -6.38 5.67 7.43
C LEU A 331 -7.64 6.38 6.92
N ARG A 332 -8.71 6.37 7.72
CA ARG A 332 -10.02 6.91 7.35
C ARG A 332 -9.97 8.32 6.72
N PRO A 333 -9.30 9.34 7.31
CA PRO A 333 -9.22 10.66 6.68
C PRO A 333 -8.53 10.65 5.31
N ILE A 334 -7.54 9.78 5.11
CA ILE A 334 -6.84 9.65 3.81
C ILE A 334 -7.77 9.00 2.79
N ILE A 335 -8.48 7.94 3.18
CA ILE A 335 -9.46 7.24 2.32
C ILE A 335 -10.63 8.17 1.95
N GLU A 336 -11.22 8.89 2.92
CA GLU A 336 -12.29 9.86 2.67
C GLU A 336 -11.84 10.97 1.73
N MET A 337 -10.59 11.45 1.89
CA MET A 337 -9.99 12.43 0.98
C MET A 337 -9.79 11.85 -0.42
N ALA A 338 -9.28 10.62 -0.54
CA ALA A 338 -9.11 9.93 -1.81
C ALA A 338 -10.43 9.82 -2.58
N ILE A 339 -11.50 9.41 -1.90
CA ILE A 339 -12.85 9.31 -2.49
C ILE A 339 -13.33 10.70 -2.93
N SER A 340 -13.15 11.73 -2.09
CA SER A 340 -13.56 13.10 -2.45
C SER A 340 -12.84 13.62 -3.69
N ILE A 341 -11.54 13.31 -3.83
CA ILE A 341 -10.73 13.66 -5.00
C ILE A 341 -11.22 12.89 -6.25
N SER A 342 -11.40 11.57 -6.13
CA SER A 342 -11.83 10.71 -7.24
C SER A 342 -13.25 11.04 -7.73
N ASP A 343 -14.15 11.44 -6.83
CA ASP A 343 -15.50 11.91 -7.15
C ASP A 343 -15.52 13.33 -7.72
N LYS A 344 -14.36 14.01 -7.78
CA LYS A 344 -14.23 15.42 -8.18
C LYS A 344 -15.16 16.36 -7.39
N LYS A 345 -15.37 16.06 -6.10
CA LYS A 345 -16.15 16.95 -5.23
C LYS A 345 -15.29 18.18 -4.95
N ASP A 346 -15.76 19.36 -5.36
CA ASP A 346 -15.07 20.67 -5.25
C ASP A 346 -14.61 21.06 -3.82
N LYS A 347 -15.03 20.29 -2.79
CA LYS A 347 -14.79 20.55 -1.37
C LYS A 347 -13.34 20.40 -0.89
N VAL A 348 -12.44 19.80 -1.68
CA VAL A 348 -11.06 19.54 -1.23
C VAL A 348 -10.25 20.85 -1.10
N GLY A 349 -10.44 21.80 -2.04
CA GLY A 349 -9.76 23.10 -1.98
C GLY A 349 -10.22 23.96 -0.79
N GLU A 350 -11.50 23.90 -0.44
CA GLU A 350 -12.08 24.68 0.66
C GLU A 350 -11.59 24.20 2.04
N LEU A 351 -11.53 22.88 2.28
CA LEU A 351 -11.06 22.29 3.54
C LEU A 351 -9.57 22.54 3.82
N LEU A 352 -8.75 22.65 2.76
CA LEU A 352 -7.33 22.98 2.87
C LEU A 352 -7.13 24.48 3.16
N HIS A 353 -8.01 25.36 2.66
CA HIS A 353 -7.95 26.79 2.92
C HIS A 353 -8.38 27.17 4.36
N GLU A 354 -9.37 26.49 4.95
CA GLU A 354 -9.77 26.73 6.35
C GLU A 354 -8.64 26.39 7.35
N LYS A 355 -7.91 25.28 7.15
CA LYS A 355 -6.79 24.89 8.02
C LYS A 355 -5.56 25.82 7.92
N VAL A 356 -5.45 26.60 6.85
CA VAL A 356 -4.36 27.58 6.66
C VAL A 356 -4.59 28.84 7.51
N GLN A 357 -5.84 29.17 7.84
CA GLN A 357 -6.13 30.36 8.65
C GLN A 357 -5.83 30.18 10.15
N GLU A 358 -5.82 28.95 10.67
CA GLU A 358 -5.70 28.73 12.13
C GLU A 358 -4.29 28.40 12.66
N VAL A 359 -3.28 28.10 11.84
CA VAL A 359 -1.91 27.92 12.39
C VAL A 359 -0.84 28.38 11.37
N ASN A 360 -0.08 29.45 11.69
CA ASN A 360 1.33 29.27 12.10
C ASN A 360 2.05 30.57 12.55
N PRO A 361 2.13 30.87 13.86
CA PRO A 361 2.96 31.95 14.45
C PRO A 361 4.47 31.81 14.14
N VAL A 362 4.92 30.62 13.70
CA VAL A 362 6.33 30.32 13.41
C VAL A 362 6.76 30.87 12.05
N LYS A 363 5.84 31.00 11.07
CA LYS A 363 6.16 31.65 9.77
C LYS A 363 6.52 33.12 9.97
N THR A 364 5.78 33.82 10.82
CA THR A 364 6.04 35.22 11.20
C THR A 364 7.39 35.37 11.91
N ASN A 365 7.77 34.42 12.77
CA ASN A 365 9.06 34.44 13.46
C ASN A 365 10.25 34.02 12.57
N ARG A 366 10.05 33.11 11.60
CA ARG A 366 11.10 32.72 10.62
C ARG A 366 11.35 33.83 9.60
N MET A 367 10.30 34.56 9.18
CA MET A 367 10.44 35.76 8.34
C MET A 367 11.18 36.89 9.09
N LYS A 368 10.80 37.17 10.34
CA LYS A 368 11.52 38.13 11.20
C LYS A 368 12.99 37.75 11.40
N ARG A 369 13.32 36.46 11.60
CA ARG A 369 14.72 35.99 11.71
C ARG A 369 15.50 36.10 10.40
N LYS A 370 14.85 35.88 9.24
CA LYS A 370 15.46 36.07 7.91
C LYS A 370 15.70 37.56 7.63
N GLU A 371 14.79 38.46 8.02
CA GLU A 371 14.97 39.91 7.90
C GLU A 371 16.06 40.45 8.82
N VAL A 372 16.14 39.98 10.07
CA VAL A 372 17.21 40.34 11.01
C VAL A 372 18.58 39.87 10.50
N LYS A 373 18.68 38.67 9.91
CA LYS A 373 19.92 38.22 9.24
C LYS A 373 20.25 39.04 8.00
N LYS A 374 19.26 39.46 7.20
CA LYS A 374 19.47 40.33 6.03
C LYS A 374 19.93 41.74 6.43
N CYS A 375 19.44 42.28 7.54
CA CYS A 375 19.92 43.56 8.10
C CYS A 375 21.33 43.44 8.68
N LEU A 376 21.66 42.34 9.39
CA LEU A 376 23.01 42.13 9.92
C LEU A 376 24.07 42.02 8.81
N VAL A 377 23.74 41.35 7.70
CA VAL A 377 24.66 41.20 6.55
C VAL A 377 24.89 42.54 5.85
N ARG A 378 23.85 43.37 5.69
CA ARG A 378 24.00 44.73 5.12
C ARG A 378 24.86 45.65 6.01
N HIS A 379 24.68 45.59 7.33
CA HIS A 379 25.52 46.35 8.26
C HIS A 379 26.98 45.88 8.27
N THR A 380 27.26 44.58 8.07
CA THR A 380 28.66 44.11 7.95
C THR A 380 29.30 44.51 6.63
N GLU A 381 28.54 44.63 5.54
CA GLU A 381 29.07 45.06 4.23
C GLU A 381 29.31 46.58 4.16
N GLU A 382 28.49 47.39 4.86
CA GLU A 382 28.70 48.84 4.98
C GLU A 382 29.90 49.20 5.87
N VAL A 383 30.26 48.36 6.86
CA VAL A 383 31.41 48.61 7.76
C VAL A 383 32.75 48.23 7.13
N ILE A 384 32.78 47.36 6.11
CA ILE A 384 34.03 46.88 5.48
C ILE A 384 34.55 47.82 4.39
N THR A 385 33.77 48.82 3.95
CA THR A 385 34.15 49.74 2.84
C THR A 385 34.57 51.15 3.27
N GLY A 386 34.80 51.40 4.57
CA GLY A 386 35.29 52.70 5.06
C GLY A 386 36.49 52.58 6.00
N SER A 387 37.64 53.09 5.57
CA SER A 387 38.79 53.45 6.43
C SER A 387 39.38 54.75 5.86
N PRO A 388 40.20 55.54 6.59
CA PRO A 388 40.71 55.36 7.96
C PRO A 388 40.61 56.63 8.82
N GLU A 389 40.69 56.52 10.16
CA GLU A 389 41.37 57.55 10.96
C GLU A 389 41.75 57.08 12.38
N GLN A 390 42.86 57.63 12.85
CA GLN A 390 43.65 57.29 14.02
C GLN A 390 43.00 57.70 15.35
N SER A 391 43.19 56.93 16.42
CA SER A 391 43.53 57.51 17.74
C SER A 391 44.01 56.45 18.75
N HIS A 392 44.92 56.91 19.60
CA HIS A 392 45.69 56.22 20.63
C HIS A 392 44.90 55.85 21.91
N ILE A 393 45.59 55.11 22.80
CA ILE A 393 45.44 55.03 24.29
C ILE A 393 44.48 53.92 24.77
N GLN A 394 44.77 53.02 25.74
CA GLN A 394 45.91 52.64 26.57
C GLN A 394 45.70 51.17 27.02
N ARG A 395 46.78 50.47 27.35
CA ARG A 395 46.79 49.18 28.07
C ARG A 395 46.46 49.42 29.55
N ASP A 396 45.70 48.52 30.15
CA ASP A 396 45.90 48.16 31.55
C ASP A 396 45.63 46.66 31.77
N GLU A 397 46.67 45.99 32.27
CA GLU A 397 46.65 44.63 32.77
C GLU A 397 46.02 44.61 34.17
N LYS A 398 45.15 43.63 34.44
CA LYS A 398 45.20 42.93 35.74
C LYS A 398 44.58 41.54 35.69
N SER A 399 45.42 40.63 36.15
CA SER A 399 45.33 39.18 36.26
C SER A 399 44.34 38.69 37.33
N LYS A 400 43.73 37.51 37.10
CA LYS A 400 43.81 36.26 37.89
C LYS A 400 42.48 35.49 37.96
N GLY A 401 42.58 34.18 37.72
CA GLY A 401 41.73 33.18 38.39
C GLY A 401 40.97 32.22 37.47
N ARG A 402 41.60 31.11 37.07
CA ARG A 402 40.87 29.88 36.71
C ARG A 402 40.26 29.26 37.98
N PRO A 403 39.12 28.58 37.85
CA PRO A 403 39.14 27.17 38.22
C PRO A 403 38.50 26.23 37.18
N THR A 404 39.23 25.15 36.98
CA THR A 404 38.91 23.76 36.63
C THR A 404 37.47 23.31 36.36
N ASN A 405 37.38 22.54 35.26
CA ASN A 405 36.35 21.59 34.84
C ASN A 405 35.82 20.66 35.94
N GLU A 406 34.50 20.52 36.00
CA GLU A 406 33.84 19.23 36.24
C GLU A 406 32.78 19.00 35.15
N LYS A 407 33.04 18.04 34.27
CA LYS A 407 32.10 17.55 33.27
C LYS A 407 31.12 16.58 33.94
N LYS A 408 29.86 16.97 34.13
CA LYS A 408 28.76 16.01 34.32
C LYS A 408 28.37 15.42 32.96
N VAL A 409 28.74 14.16 32.78
CA VAL A 409 28.29 13.30 31.68
C VAL A 409 26.82 12.95 31.92
N LEU A 410 25.94 13.39 31.02
CA LEU A 410 24.57 12.87 30.90
C LEU A 410 24.58 11.72 29.88
N PRO A 411 23.92 10.58 30.15
CA PRO A 411 23.88 9.44 29.24
C PRO A 411 23.05 9.78 27.99
N LYS A 412 23.56 9.36 26.82
CA LYS A 412 22.87 9.46 25.53
C LYS A 412 21.73 8.43 25.45
N PRO A 413 20.55 8.76 24.88
CA PRO A 413 19.52 7.77 24.57
C PRO A 413 19.92 6.86 23.40
N GLU A 414 19.73 5.55 23.59
CA GLU A 414 20.00 4.47 22.62
C GLU A 414 18.92 4.34 21.53
N TRP A 415 18.91 5.23 20.54
CA TRP A 415 18.10 5.00 19.31
C TRP A 415 18.75 5.49 18.01
N MET A 416 20.09 5.55 17.97
CA MET A 416 20.83 5.67 16.72
C MET A 416 21.74 4.46 16.54
N ASN A 417 21.20 3.40 15.93
CA ASN A 417 21.95 2.41 15.16
C ASN A 417 20.94 1.63 14.30
N PHE A 418 20.56 2.23 13.17
CA PHE A 418 20.12 1.47 12.00
C PHE A 418 20.80 2.12 10.81
N GLU A 419 22.03 1.67 10.57
CA GLU A 419 22.67 1.78 9.28
C GLU A 419 21.96 0.86 8.28
N LEU A 420 21.86 1.39 7.07
CA LEU A 420 21.46 0.79 5.81
C LEU A 420 21.73 -0.72 5.69
N LEU A 421 20.69 -1.50 5.44
CA LEU A 421 20.67 -2.66 4.53
C LEU A 421 19.22 -2.92 4.07
#